data_AF-A0A8T1FF61-F1
#
_entry.id   AF-A0A8T1FF61-F1
#
_cell.length_a   1.000
_cell.length_b   1.000
_cell.length_c   1.000
_cell.angle_alpha   90.00
_cell.angle_beta   90.00
_cell.angle_gamma   90.00
#
_symmetry.space_group_name_H-M   'P 1'
#
loop_
_entity.id
_entity.type
_entity.pdbx_description
1 polymer ?
#
loop_
_entity_poly.entity_id
_entity_poly.type
_entity_poly.pdbx_seq_one_letter_code
_entity_poly.pdbx_strand_id
1 'polypeptide(L)' 'SEDNQRSRDAASLQENVEWLTEGGVMLTLTETDGGDVDAVYEQWAPYESEAQAASLLIQWTQFVIRWEQVALPSNVFLQ' A
#
# COMPACT_ATOMS: atom_id res chain seq x y z
N SER A 1 32.17 -24.56 -1.22
CA SER A 1 31.87 -23.77 -0.02
C SER A 1 30.57 -24.28 0.57
N GLU A 2 30.51 -24.50 1.87
CA GLU A 2 29.34 -25.05 2.58
C GLU A 2 28.07 -24.20 2.39
N ASP A 3 28.24 -22.88 2.21
CA ASP A 3 27.13 -21.95 1.95
C ASP A 3 26.39 -22.28 0.63
N ASN A 4 27.12 -22.76 -0.38
CA ASN A 4 26.56 -23.17 -1.66
C ASN A 4 25.83 -24.52 -1.58
N GLN A 5 26.07 -25.30 -0.53
CA GLN A 5 25.35 -26.53 -0.25
C GLN A 5 24.07 -26.21 0.52
N ARG A 6 24.15 -25.40 1.58
CA ARG A 6 22.99 -24.91 2.34
C ARG A 6 21.94 -24.21 1.48
N SER A 7 22.36 -23.41 0.49
CA SER A 7 21.45 -22.76 -0.45
C SER A 7 20.69 -23.76 -1.34
N ARG A 8 21.33 -24.86 -1.75
CA ARG A 8 20.69 -25.92 -2.54
C ARG A 8 19.76 -26.80 -1.71
N ASP A 9 20.14 -27.11 -0.48
CA ASP A 9 19.31 -27.88 0.46
C ASP A 9 18.10 -27.06 0.94
N ALA A 10 18.19 -25.73 0.95
CA ALA A 10 17.05 -24.84 1.21
C ALA A 10 16.09 -24.72 0.02
N ALA A 11 16.59 -24.88 -1.22
CA ALA A 11 15.75 -24.82 -2.43
C ALA A 11 14.77 -25.99 -2.52
N SER A 12 15.14 -27.18 -2.03
CA SER A 12 14.23 -28.34 -1.97
C SER A 12 13.17 -28.24 -0.86
N LEU A 13 13.36 -27.35 0.12
CA LEU A 13 12.37 -27.06 1.16
C LEU A 13 11.28 -26.07 0.67
N GLN A 14 11.45 -25.46 -0.50
CA GLN A 14 10.50 -24.48 -1.06
C GLN A 14 9.40 -25.10 -1.94
N GLU A 15 9.35 -26.42 -2.09
CA GLU A 15 8.36 -27.10 -2.97
C GLU A 15 6.88 -26.81 -2.61
N ASN A 16 6.62 -26.32 -1.40
CA ASN A 16 5.27 -25.95 -0.92
C ASN A 16 5.10 -24.46 -0.57
N VAL A 17 6.02 -23.58 -0.98
CA VAL A 17 5.87 -22.14 -0.77
C VAL A 17 5.16 -21.53 -1.97
N GLU A 18 3.85 -21.34 -1.85
CA GLU A 18 3.11 -20.47 -2.77
C GLU A 18 3.33 -19.01 -2.37
N TRP A 19 4.11 -18.29 -3.18
CA TRP A 19 4.20 -16.84 -3.07
C TRP A 19 2.86 -16.25 -3.52
N LEU A 20 2.23 -15.47 -2.65
CA LEU A 20 1.09 -14.64 -3.03
C LEU A 20 1.52 -13.70 -4.17
N THR A 21 1.07 -14.01 -5.38
CA THR A 21 1.26 -13.15 -6.56
C THR A 21 0.22 -12.05 -6.64
N GLU A 22 -0.80 -12.10 -5.79
CA GLU A 22 -1.84 -11.10 -5.74
C GLU A 22 -1.38 -9.92 -4.89
N GLY A 23 -1.37 -8.75 -5.52
CA GLY A 23 -1.23 -7.51 -4.79
C GLY A 23 -2.47 -7.23 -3.94
N GLY A 24 -2.30 -6.40 -2.93
CA GLY A 24 -3.36 -5.98 -2.05
C GLY A 24 -3.19 -4.53 -1.63
N VAL A 25 -4.26 -4.04 -1.02
CA VAL A 25 -4.38 -2.66 -0.59
C VAL A 25 -5.05 -2.62 0.76
N MET A 26 -4.50 -1.83 1.68
CA MET A 26 -5.07 -1.60 3.00
C MET A 26 -5.22 -0.10 3.24
N LEU A 27 -6.41 0.30 3.67
CA LEU A 27 -6.69 1.65 4.15
C LEU A 27 -7.14 1.55 5.60
N THR A 28 -6.35 2.11 6.50
CA THR A 28 -6.71 2.23 7.91
C THR A 28 -7.14 3.65 8.19
N LEU A 29 -8.36 3.82 8.70
CA LEU A 29 -8.91 5.10 9.15
C LEU A 29 -9.01 5.08 10.67
N THR A 30 -8.36 6.04 11.33
CA THR A 30 -8.34 6.15 12.79
C THR A 30 -8.85 7.52 13.18
N GLU A 31 -9.95 7.58 13.93
CA GLU A 31 -10.39 8.83 14.57
C GLU A 31 -9.37 9.23 15.63
N THR A 32 -8.93 10.48 15.61
CA THR A 32 -7.98 11.04 16.58
C THR A 32 -8.67 12.03 17.52
N ASP A 33 -8.04 12.28 18.67
CA ASP A 33 -8.52 13.29 19.62
C ASP A 33 -8.55 14.67 18.95
N GLY A 34 -9.75 15.23 18.79
CA GLY A 34 -9.96 16.50 18.07
C GLY A 34 -10.96 16.41 16.92
N GLY A 35 -11.43 15.21 16.56
CA GLY A 35 -12.40 15.00 15.48
C GLY A 35 -11.77 14.93 14.09
N ASP A 36 -10.44 14.81 14.02
CA ASP A 36 -9.71 14.52 12.80
C ASP A 36 -9.69 13.00 12.55
N VAL A 37 -9.41 12.61 11.30
CA VAL A 37 -9.23 11.20 10.91
C VAL A 37 -7.83 11.04 10.31
N ASP A 38 -7.02 10.21 10.95
CA ASP A 38 -5.75 9.75 10.40
C ASP A 38 -6.00 8.62 9.39
N ALA A 39 -5.36 8.71 8.23
CA ALA A 39 -5.54 7.77 7.13
C ALA A 39 -4.18 7.20 6.72
N VAL A 40 -3.98 5.91 6.98
CA VAL A 40 -2.78 5.17 6.60
C VAL A 40 -3.08 4.29 5.40
N TYR A 41 -2.29 4.48 4.34
CA TYR A 41 -2.39 3.72 3.11
C TYR A 41 -1.19 2.79 2.92
N GLU A 42 -1.47 1.52 2.72
CA GLU A 42 -0.46 0.51 2.43
C GLU A 42 -0.86 -0.27 1.19
N GLN A 43 0.12 -0.49 0.30
CA GLN A 43 -0.05 -1.30 -0.89
C GLN A 43 1.14 -2.23 -1.05
N TRP A 44 0.85 -3.45 -1.48
CA TRP A 44 1.86 -4.39 -1.93
C TRP A 44 1.36 -4.97 -3.25
N ALA A 45 2.21 -5.03 -4.25
CA ALA A 45 1.90 -5.72 -5.50
C ALA A 45 3.21 -6.12 -6.18
N PRO A 46 3.25 -7.25 -6.89
CA PRO A 46 4.27 -7.46 -7.88
C PRO A 46 4.03 -6.46 -9.02
N TYR A 47 4.93 -5.49 -9.16
CA TYR A 47 4.88 -4.55 -10.27
C TYR A 47 5.73 -5.09 -11.42
N GLU A 48 5.18 -5.09 -12.62
CA GLU A 48 5.91 -5.51 -13.82
C GLU A 48 6.93 -4.44 -14.27
N SER A 49 6.73 -3.19 -13.83
CA SER A 49 7.64 -2.09 -14.07
C SER A 49 7.53 -0.96 -13.05
N GLU A 50 8.58 -0.16 -12.92
CA GLU A 50 8.59 1.05 -12.10
C GLU A 50 7.53 2.07 -12.55
N ALA A 51 7.28 2.16 -13.86
CA ALA A 51 6.26 3.05 -14.42
C ALA A 51 4.84 2.68 -13.95
N GLN A 52 4.55 1.39 -13.83
CA GLN A 52 3.27 0.90 -13.31
C GLN A 52 3.13 1.22 -11.81
N ALA A 53 4.20 1.01 -11.03
CA ALA A 53 4.22 1.34 -9.60
C ALA A 53 3.98 2.84 -9.36
N ALA A 54 4.65 3.71 -10.15
CA ALA A 54 4.49 5.15 -10.07
C ALA A 54 3.06 5.60 -10.42
N SER A 55 2.45 4.99 -11.44
CA SER A 55 1.07 5.30 -11.84
C SER A 55 0.06 5.00 -10.72
N LEU A 56 0.18 3.84 -10.06
CA LEU A 56 -0.69 3.49 -8.94
C LEU A 56 -0.52 4.44 -7.76
N LEU A 57 0.71 4.80 -7.41
CA LEU A 57 0.98 5.77 -6.35
C LEU A 57 0.31 7.13 -6.64
N ILE A 58 0.41 7.63 -7.88
CA ILE A 58 -0.25 8.88 -8.29
C ILE A 58 -1.77 8.79 -8.14
N GLN A 59 -2.38 7.69 -8.60
CA GLN A 59 -3.83 7.51 -8.48
C GLN A 59 -4.29 7.53 -7.02
N TRP A 60 -3.50 6.93 -6.12
CA TRP A 60 -3.83 6.92 -4.71
C TRP A 60 -3.72 8.30 -4.05
N THR A 61 -2.65 9.04 -4.35
CA THR A 61 -2.52 10.44 -3.90
C THR A 61 -3.69 11.30 -4.37
N GLN A 62 -4.15 11.10 -5.61
CA GLN A 62 -5.34 11.80 -6.13
C GLN A 62 -6.65 11.40 -5.43
N PHE A 63 -6.74 10.17 -4.92
CA PHE A 63 -7.88 9.72 -4.13
C PHE A 63 -7.90 10.41 -2.77
N VAL A 64 -6.77 10.46 -2.06
CA VAL A 64 -6.64 11.17 -0.76
C VAL A 64 -7.01 12.63 -0.88
N ILE A 65 -6.43 13.33 -1.85
CA ILE A 65 -6.69 14.76 -2.06
C ILE A 65 -8.19 15.01 -2.28
N ARG A 66 -8.85 14.16 -3.08
CA ARG A 66 -10.30 14.30 -3.31
C ARG A 66 -11.12 14.00 -2.06
N TRP A 67 -10.71 13.00 -1.29
CA TRP A 67 -11.37 12.68 -0.04
C TRP A 67 -11.24 13.83 0.97
N GLU A 68 -10.05 14.41 1.14
CA GLU A 68 -9.85 15.62 1.94
C GLU A 68 -10.74 16.78 1.47
N GLN A 69 -10.83 17.02 0.15
CA GLN A 69 -11.68 18.07 -0.41
C GLN A 69 -13.17 17.88 -0.12
N VAL A 70 -13.64 16.63 0.00
CA VAL A 70 -15.04 16.29 0.32
C VAL A 70 -15.28 16.28 1.83
N ALA A 71 -14.30 15.83 2.61
CA ALA A 71 -14.38 15.70 4.07
C ALA A 71 -14.18 17.04 4.78
N LEU A 72 -13.41 17.97 4.20
CA LEU A 72 -13.33 19.34 4.68
C LEU A 72 -14.72 19.97 4.57
N PRO A 73 -15.32 20.44 5.69
CA PRO A 73 -16.53 21.22 5.60
C PRO A 73 -16.24 22.41 4.68
N SER A 74 -17.16 22.68 3.76
CA SER A 74 -17.10 23.84 2.87
C SER A 74 -17.24 25.11 3.72
N ASN A 75 -16.16 25.53 4.36
CA ASN A 75 -16.10 26.76 5.16
C ASN A 75 -16.06 28.01 4.26
N VAL A 76 -16.21 27.84 2.95
CA VAL A 76 -16.43 28.93 2.00
C VAL A 76 -17.92 29.24 2.02
N PHE A 77 -18.39 29.95 3.05
CA PHE A 77 -19.56 30.85 3.10
C PHE A 77 -20.04 31.05 4.55
N LEU A 78 -19.20 31.64 5.40
CA LEU A 78 -19.67 32.42 6.56
C LEU A 78 -18.72 33.61 6.75
N GLN A 79 -18.88 34.63 5.91
CA GLN A 79 -18.37 35.98 6.15
C GLN A 79 -19.51 36.98 5.93
#